data_AF-A0A973GWK6-F1
#
_entry.id   AF-A0A973GWK6-F1
#
_cell.length_a   1.000
_cell.length_b   1.000
_cell.length_c   1.000
_cell.angle_alpha   90.00
_cell.angle_beta   90.00
_cell.angle_gamma   90.00
#
_symmetry.space_group_name_H-M   'P 1'
#
loop_
_entity.id
_entity.type
_entity.pdbx_description
1 polymer ?
#
loop_
_entity_poly.entity_id
_entity_poly.type
_entity_poly.pdbx_seq_one_letter_code
_entity_poly.pdbx_strand_id
1 'polypeptide(L)'
;MFNTQDITLALQMTLSNNEDYVHSIKFHEDNGYAIQSLPIDVGKRIYEGPLSTSASTVFTSATLTNLNGDTGVRGIEWMTGYTYLDGSIKPKLVTSTSKAVSP
;
A
#
# COMPACT_ATOMS: atom_id res chain seq x y z
N MET A 1 -10.03 -4.56 -20.41
CA MET A 1 -10.21 -6.03 -20.49
C MET A 1 -9.92 -6.57 -19.10
N PHE A 2 -10.93 -7.15 -18.43
CA PHE A 2 -10.72 -7.78 -17.12
C PHE A 2 -9.90 -9.06 -17.34
N ASN A 3 -8.79 -9.20 -16.64
CA ASN A 3 -7.98 -10.40 -16.68
C ASN A 3 -8.74 -11.51 -15.94
N THR A 4 -9.07 -12.60 -16.64
CA THR A 4 -9.77 -13.76 -16.05
C THR A 4 -8.99 -14.36 -14.88
N GLN A 5 -7.66 -14.26 -14.89
CA GLN A 5 -6.81 -14.71 -13.79
C GLN A 5 -7.08 -13.93 -12.50
N ASP A 6 -7.32 -12.62 -12.59
CA ASP A 6 -7.55 -11.77 -11.42
C ASP A 6 -8.87 -12.12 -10.74
N ILE A 7 -9.91 -12.42 -11.53
CA ILE A 7 -11.22 -12.84 -11.01
C ILE A 7 -11.11 -14.22 -10.34
N THR A 8 -10.40 -15.16 -10.95
CA THR A 8 -10.15 -16.49 -10.36
C THR A 8 -9.40 -16.37 -9.05
N LEU A 9 -8.34 -15.56 -8.99
CA LEU A 9 -7.57 -15.34 -7.77
C LEU A 9 -8.40 -14.68 -6.68
N ALA A 10 -9.16 -13.63 -7.02
CA ALA A 10 -10.03 -12.95 -6.07
C ALA A 10 -11.07 -13.89 -5.46
N LEU A 11 -11.69 -14.74 -6.30
CA LEU A 11 -12.65 -15.75 -5.86
C LEU A 11 -11.99 -16.82 -4.99
N GLN A 12 -10.83 -17.35 -5.39
CA GLN A 12 -10.09 -18.34 -4.59
C GLN A 12 -9.75 -17.79 -3.20
N MET A 13 -9.27 -16.54 -3.13
CA MET A 13 -8.98 -15.88 -1.86
C MET A 13 -10.24 -15.71 -1.01
N THR A 14 -11.36 -15.32 -1.61
CA THR A 14 -12.66 -15.22 -0.90
C THR A 14 -13.09 -16.57 -0.33
N LEU A 15 -12.93 -17.67 -1.09
CA LEU A 15 -13.30 -19.01 -0.65
C LEU A 15 -12.35 -19.58 0.41
N SER A 16 -11.10 -19.11 0.46
CA SER A 16 -10.12 -19.55 1.46
C SER A 16 -10.40 -19.03 2.88
N ASN A 17 -11.33 -18.07 3.04
CA ASN A 17 -11.69 -17.44 4.31
C ASN A 17 -10.46 -16.95 5.12
N ASN A 18 -9.55 -16.27 4.43
CA ASN A 18 -8.32 -15.78 5.04
C ASN A 18 -8.60 -14.53 5.89
N GLU A 19 -8.38 -14.63 7.21
CA GLU A 19 -8.66 -13.55 8.16
C GLU A 19 -7.80 -12.29 7.97
N ASP A 20 -6.65 -12.39 7.28
CA ASP A 20 -5.82 -11.23 6.94
C ASP A 20 -6.36 -10.42 5.76
N TYR A 21 -7.46 -10.85 5.15
CA TYR A 21 -8.05 -10.24 3.95
C TYR A 21 -9.51 -9.82 4.20
N VAL A 22 -9.90 -8.74 3.52
CA VAL A 22 -11.28 -8.33 3.40
C VAL A 22 -11.79 -8.69 2.01
N HIS A 23 -13.02 -9.22 1.96
CA HIS A 23 -13.67 -9.68 0.74
C HIS A 23 -14.90 -8.82 0.45
N SER A 24 -15.11 -8.47 -0.83
CA SER A 24 -16.33 -7.77 -1.25
C SER A 24 -16.80 -8.25 -2.62
N ILE A 25 -18.12 -8.28 -2.78
CA ILE A 25 -18.79 -8.57 -4.05
C ILE A 25 -19.64 -7.36 -4.38
N LYS A 26 -19.42 -6.78 -5.56
CA LYS A 26 -20.14 -5.61 -6.07
C LYS A 26 -20.81 -5.98 -7.38
N PHE A 27 -21.97 -5.41 -7.64
CA PHE A 27 -22.67 -5.54 -8.92
C PHE A 27 -22.79 -4.18 -9.60
N HIS A 28 -22.60 -4.16 -10.91
CA HIS A 28 -22.78 -3.01 -11.77
C HIS A 28 -23.53 -3.45 -13.02
N GLU A 29 -24.56 -2.72 -13.44
CA GLU A 29 -25.45 -3.12 -14.54
C GLU A 29 -24.70 -3.41 -15.85
N ASP A 30 -23.81 -2.52 -16.27
CA ASP A 30 -23.04 -2.70 -17.50
C ASP A 30 -21.82 -3.65 -17.39
N ASN A 31 -21.34 -3.88 -16.16
CA ASN A 31 -20.03 -4.52 -15.92
C ASN A 31 -20.14 -5.87 -15.17
N GLY A 32 -21.35 -6.26 -14.78
CA GLY A 32 -21.62 -7.50 -14.04
C GLY A 32 -21.08 -7.46 -12.61
N TYR A 33 -20.53 -8.59 -12.16
CA TYR A 33 -20.01 -8.76 -10.82
C TYR A 33 -18.50 -8.47 -10.74
N ALA A 34 -18.11 -7.70 -9.73
CA ALA A 34 -16.72 -7.53 -9.32
C ALA A 34 -16.50 -8.19 -7.97
N ILE A 35 -15.61 -9.18 -7.93
CA ILE A 35 -15.17 -9.87 -6.71
C ILE A 35 -13.79 -9.34 -6.36
N GLN A 36 -13.60 -8.91 -5.12
CA GLN A 36 -12.33 -8.36 -4.65
C GLN A 36 -11.95 -8.99 -3.33
N SER A 37 -10.67 -9.34 -3.20
CA SER A 37 -10.03 -9.77 -1.97
C SER A 37 -8.79 -8.91 -1.76
N LEU A 38 -8.76 -8.11 -0.70
CA LEU A 38 -7.67 -7.16 -0.43
C LEU A 38 -7.09 -7.40 0.96
N PRO A 39 -5.76 -7.29 1.15
CA PRO A 39 -5.17 -7.44 2.47
C PRO A 39 -5.63 -6.30 3.38
N ILE A 40 -5.92 -6.63 4.63
CA ILE A 40 -6.28 -5.64 5.66
C ILE A 40 -5.05 -4.81 6.04
N ASP A 41 -3.90 -5.48 6.20
CA ASP A 41 -2.64 -4.82 6.54
C ASP A 41 -1.69 -4.76 5.34
N VAL A 42 -1.78 -3.66 4.59
CA VAL A 42 -0.86 -3.39 3.47
C VAL A 42 0.55 -3.09 3.94
N GLY A 43 0.72 -2.48 5.12
CA GLY A 43 2.01 -2.14 5.69
C GLY A 43 2.88 -3.37 5.94
N LYS A 44 2.27 -4.41 6.52
CA LYS A 44 2.91 -5.71 6.76
C LYS A 44 3.40 -6.33 5.45
N ARG A 45 2.61 -6.24 4.37
CA ARG A 45 3.00 -6.76 3.05
C ARG A 45 4.18 -6.00 2.45
N ILE A 46 4.22 -4.68 2.60
CA ILE A 46 5.36 -3.85 2.17
C ILE A 46 6.60 -4.17 3.00
N TYR A 47 6.42 -4.40 4.31
CA TYR A 47 7.50 -4.81 5.21
C TYR A 47 8.09 -6.17 4.80
N GLU A 48 7.27 -7.21 4.73
CA GLU A 48 7.67 -8.59 4.39
C GLU A 48 8.20 -8.72 2.96
N GLY A 49 7.76 -7.85 2.05
CA GLY A 49 8.26 -7.78 0.69
C GLY A 49 9.48 -6.86 0.59
N PRO A 50 9.35 -5.72 -0.12
CA PRO A 50 10.51 -4.93 -0.53
C PRO A 50 11.33 -4.37 0.63
N LEU A 51 10.73 -4.08 1.79
CA LEU A 51 11.43 -3.35 2.85
C LEU A 51 12.41 -4.22 3.65
N SER A 52 12.04 -5.46 3.98
CA SER A 52 12.91 -6.39 4.70
C SER A 52 13.85 -7.19 3.79
N THR A 53 13.47 -7.37 2.52
CA THR A 53 14.27 -8.17 1.57
C THR A 53 15.30 -7.36 0.78
N SER A 54 15.16 -6.04 0.72
CA SER A 54 16.07 -5.17 -0.03
C SER A 54 17.10 -4.51 0.87
N ALA A 55 18.33 -4.35 0.36
CA ALA A 55 19.37 -3.59 1.06
C ALA A 55 19.02 -2.09 1.21
N SER A 56 18.19 -1.56 0.31
CA SER A 56 17.68 -0.19 0.38
C SER A 56 16.36 -0.08 -0.40
N THR A 57 15.40 0.68 0.16
CA THR A 57 14.10 0.95 -0.46
C THR A 57 13.84 2.46 -0.39
N VAL A 58 13.48 3.05 -1.53
CA VAL A 58 13.18 4.49 -1.66
C VAL A 58 11.72 4.65 -2.04
N PHE A 59 10.97 5.37 -1.20
CA PHE A 59 9.61 5.80 -1.51
C PHE A 59 9.64 7.26 -1.95
N THR A 60 8.94 7.58 -3.04
CA THR A 60 8.84 8.93 -3.59
C THR A 60 7.37 9.30 -3.84
N SER A 61 6.94 10.43 -3.29
CA SER A 61 5.63 11.04 -3.57
C SER A 61 5.62 12.48 -3.05
N ALA A 62 4.84 13.35 -3.70
CA ALA A 62 4.68 14.75 -3.26
C ALA A 62 4.01 14.86 -1.88
N THR A 63 3.26 13.85 -1.45
CA THR A 63 2.47 13.86 -0.22
C THR A 63 2.95 12.85 0.82
N LEU A 64 4.19 12.37 0.67
CA LEU A 64 4.74 11.32 1.53
C LEU A 64 5.14 11.84 2.91
N THR A 65 5.58 13.10 2.96
CA THR A 65 6.01 13.76 4.20
C THR A 65 4.97 14.79 4.63
N ASN A 66 5.02 15.15 5.91
CA ASN A 66 4.37 16.34 6.41
C ASN A 66 4.94 17.63 5.76
N LEU A 67 4.38 18.79 6.14
CA LEU A 67 4.81 20.11 5.64
C LEU A 67 6.29 20.43 5.88
N ASN A 68 6.93 19.80 6.87
CA ASN A 68 8.34 20.00 7.19
C ASN A 68 9.28 19.08 6.40
N GLY A 69 8.75 18.14 5.62
CA GLY A 69 9.57 17.28 4.76
C GLY A 69 10.29 16.14 5.49
N ASP A 70 10.05 15.94 6.79
CA ASP A 70 10.87 15.05 7.64
C ASP A 70 10.24 13.69 7.91
N THR A 71 8.93 13.63 8.16
CA THR A 71 8.21 12.42 8.57
C THR A 71 6.85 12.36 7.92
N GLY A 72 6.44 11.18 7.45
CA GLY A 72 5.07 10.94 7.01
C GLY A 72 4.10 11.02 8.17
N VAL A 73 2.84 11.39 7.91
CA VAL A 73 1.77 11.24 8.91
C VAL A 73 1.61 9.76 9.27
N ARG A 74 1.09 9.41 10.45
CA ARG A 74 0.94 8.01 10.93
C ARG A 74 0.35 7.03 9.90
N GLY A 75 -0.58 7.49 9.06
CA GLY A 75 -1.13 6.67 7.97
C GLY A 75 -0.10 6.28 6.91
N ILE A 76 0.85 7.17 6.58
CA ILE A 76 1.96 6.89 5.68
C ILE A 76 2.91 5.88 6.31
N GLU A 77 3.24 6.04 7.60
CA GLU A 77 4.11 5.10 8.32
C GLU A 77 3.53 3.69 8.31
N TRP A 78 2.21 3.57 8.50
CA TRP A 78 1.51 2.29 8.38
C TRP A 78 1.55 1.75 6.94
N MET A 79 1.15 2.54 5.94
CA MET A 79 1.11 2.07 4.54
C MET A 79 2.48 1.69 3.97
N THR A 80 3.54 2.35 4.41
CA THR A 80 4.93 2.07 3.97
C THR A 80 5.57 0.91 4.73
N GLY A 81 4.89 0.35 5.74
CA GLY A 81 5.40 -0.75 6.56
C GLY A 81 6.45 -0.33 7.59
N TYR A 82 6.67 0.97 7.79
CA TYR A 82 7.64 1.48 8.75
C TYR A 82 7.26 1.23 10.20
N THR A 83 5.97 1.02 10.47
CA THR A 83 5.49 0.56 11.78
C THR A 83 6.10 -0.78 12.22
N TYR A 84 6.63 -1.56 11.27
CA TYR A 84 7.23 -2.87 11.51
C TYR A 84 8.76 -2.84 11.57
N LEU A 85 9.39 -1.69 11.28
CA LEU A 85 10.84 -1.54 11.42
C LEU A 85 11.24 -1.37 12.87
N ASP A 86 12.39 -1.94 13.22
CA ASP A 86 13.02 -1.70 14.51
C ASP A 86 13.41 -0.22 14.61
N GLY A 87 13.18 0.41 15.78
CA GLY A 87 13.33 1.88 15.96
C GLY A 87 14.74 2.44 15.71
N SER A 88 15.71 1.57 15.43
CA SER A 88 17.08 1.91 15.00
C SER A 88 17.17 2.27 13.51
N ILE A 89 16.20 1.84 12.68
CA ILE A 89 16.17 2.09 11.25
C ILE A 89 15.27 3.31 10.98
N LYS A 90 15.89 4.47 10.74
CA LYS A 90 15.16 5.67 10.32
C LYS A 90 14.93 5.64 8.81
N PRO A 91 13.67 5.55 8.34
CA PRO A 91 13.40 5.55 6.92
C PRO A 91 13.74 6.90 6.29
N LYS A 92 14.31 6.86 5.08
CA LYS A 92 14.51 8.06 4.25
C LYS A 92 13.33 8.21 3.31
N LEU A 93 12.38 9.07 3.68
CA LEU A 93 11.32 9.52 2.78
C LEU A 93 11.88 10.64 1.90
N VAL A 94 11.69 10.51 0.58
CA VAL A 94 12.12 11.54 -0.38
C VAL A 94 10.88 12.17 -0.98
N THR A 95 10.72 13.48 -0.82
CA THR A 95 9.68 14.25 -1.52
C THR A 95 10.32 15.14 -2.58
N SER A 96 9.73 15.14 -3.78
CA SER A 96 10.08 16.11 -4.81
C SER A 96 9.43 17.45 -4.46
N THR A 97 9.99 18.16 -3.49
CA THR A 97 9.66 19.57 -3.31
C THR A 97 10.34 20.36 -4.41
N SER A 98 9.65 20.56 -5.54
CA SER A 98 9.89 21.77 -6.31
C SER A 98 9.52 22.92 -5.37
N LYS A 99 10.50 23.72 -4.92
CA LYS A 99 10.21 25.01 -4.31
C LYS A 99 9.23 25.72 -5.24
N ALA A 100 7.99 25.91 -4.80
CA ALA A 100 7.11 26.86 -5.45
C ALA A 100 7.80 28.22 -5.32
N VAL A 101 8.38 28.70 -6.42
CA VAL A 101 8.85 30.07 -6.53
C VAL A 101 7.58 30.91 -6.55
N SER A 102 7.29 31.58 -5.44
CA SER A 102 6.25 32.61 -5.40
C SER A 102 6.64 33.77 -6.33
N PRO A 103 5.70 34.37 -7.07
CA PRO A 103 5.96 35.55 -7.90
C PRO A 103 6.33 36.78 -7.07
#